data_AF-A0AAV8C7H6-F1
#
_entry.id   AF-A0AAV8C7H6-F1
#
_cell.length_a   1.000
_cell.length_b   1.000
_cell.length_c   1.000
_cell.angle_alpha   90.00
_cell.angle_beta   90.00
_cell.angle_gamma   90.00
#
_symmetry.space_group_name_H-M   'P 1'
#
loop_
_entity.id
_entity.type
_entity.pdbx_description
1 polymer ?
#
loop_
_entity_poly.entity_id
_entity_poly.type
_entity_poly.pdbx_seq_one_letter_code
_entity_poly.pdbx_strand_id
1 'polypeptide(L)'
;MVASVLLLVLLLSGSLEFPSLSSPLPLSPTLSLSNPNTISTAVDSIGTRTSHPFRELLPAFSKWDSQVGCGKFGQKFESWKVNSSAIQGTGIQDGDTCQKEGPRRHVSVLVKGWTWIPDNLEGIYSCGCGLSCAWSKSPVAIDRPDALLFEGATPPRTRRTGDPLRVYLDLEASRKPTGFEDIFIGYHASDDVQVTYAGKSFHIGRNYRISPVKRDDILVYWSSSRCLPQRNDLARRFLSLVPHHSFGKCLNNVGGLDQSLVFYPDCAMSKSPIWWDHLHCAMSHYKFVLAIENTFTDSYVTEKLFYALEAGSVPIYFGAPNVWDFVPPNSIIDGSKFGSLEELASYVKKVGEDPVAYAEFHAWRRCGILGNYWRVREMSLDTLPCRLCQLVATRGGRNARDL
;
A
#
# COMPACT_ATOMS: atom_id res chain seq x y z
N MET A 1 -66.71 17.32 -1.81
CA MET A 1 -65.62 18.31 -1.65
C MET A 1 -64.48 17.65 -0.90
N VAL A 2 -63.53 17.07 -1.63
CA VAL A 2 -62.27 16.57 -1.07
C VAL A 2 -61.20 17.13 -1.99
N ALA A 3 -60.45 18.11 -1.49
CA ALA A 3 -59.40 18.80 -2.24
C ALA A 3 -58.09 18.01 -2.10
N SER A 4 -57.61 17.49 -3.21
CA SER A 4 -56.27 16.91 -3.35
C SER A 4 -55.23 18.03 -3.29
N VAL A 5 -54.30 17.95 -2.33
CA VAL A 5 -53.10 18.81 -2.30
C VAL A 5 -51.96 18.05 -2.97
N LEU A 6 -51.56 18.54 -4.14
CA LEU A 6 -50.38 18.11 -4.88
C LEU A 6 -49.14 18.72 -4.21
N LEU A 7 -48.23 17.90 -3.67
CA LEU A 7 -46.94 18.38 -3.16
C LEU A 7 -45.94 18.44 -4.31
N LEU A 8 -45.61 19.64 -4.78
CA LEU A 8 -44.51 19.89 -5.71
C LEU A 8 -43.17 19.72 -4.97
N VAL A 9 -42.38 18.73 -5.35
CA VAL A 9 -40.97 18.62 -4.95
C VAL A 9 -40.15 19.44 -5.95
N LEU A 10 -39.69 20.62 -5.51
CA LEU A 10 -38.69 21.42 -6.23
C LEU A 10 -37.32 20.72 -6.14
N LEU A 11 -36.91 20.08 -7.23
CA LEU A 11 -35.53 19.64 -7.45
C LEU A 11 -34.68 20.88 -7.75
N LEU A 12 -34.02 21.42 -6.72
CA LEU A 12 -32.89 22.33 -6.91
C LEU A 12 -31.72 21.53 -7.48
N SER A 13 -31.56 21.61 -8.80
CA SER A 13 -30.34 21.20 -9.50
C SER A 13 -29.22 22.18 -9.13
N GLY A 14 -28.53 21.89 -8.04
CA GLY A 14 -27.23 22.48 -7.75
C GLY A 14 -26.22 21.90 -8.71
N SER A 15 -25.83 22.67 -9.73
CA SER A 15 -24.69 22.40 -10.59
C SER A 15 -23.43 22.30 -9.72
N LEU A 16 -22.97 21.08 -9.44
CA LEU A 16 -21.63 20.86 -8.90
C LEU A 16 -20.64 21.07 -10.04
N GLU A 17 -20.15 22.31 -10.18
CA GLU A 17 -18.97 22.61 -10.98
C GLU A 17 -17.76 21.96 -10.30
N PHE A 18 -17.31 20.84 -10.88
CA PHE A 18 -16.01 20.29 -10.57
C PHE A 18 -14.94 21.21 -11.18
N PRO A 19 -13.89 21.62 -10.44
CA PRO A 19 -12.79 22.34 -11.05
C PRO A 19 -12.14 21.45 -12.12
N SER A 20 -12.02 21.98 -13.32
CA SER A 20 -11.25 21.39 -14.40
C SER A 20 -9.79 21.27 -13.95
N LEU A 21 -9.34 20.04 -13.70
CA LEU A 21 -7.92 19.73 -13.51
C LEU A 21 -7.22 19.76 -14.89
N SER A 22 -7.04 20.96 -15.43
CA SER A 22 -6.03 21.24 -16.44
C SER A 22 -4.87 21.96 -15.76
N SER A 23 -4.09 21.21 -15.00
CA SER A 23 -2.71 21.59 -14.70
C SER A 23 -1.83 20.76 -15.62
N PRO A 24 -1.05 21.36 -16.54
CA PRO A 24 -0.05 20.61 -17.28
C PRO A 24 0.95 20.04 -16.26
N LEU A 25 1.01 18.72 -16.18
CA LEU A 25 2.04 18.03 -15.41
C LEU A 25 3.41 18.51 -15.89
N PRO A 26 4.38 18.79 -15.00
CA PRO A 26 5.74 19.01 -15.42
C PRO A 26 6.22 17.73 -16.10
N LEU A 27 6.49 17.82 -17.40
CA LEU A 27 7.29 16.86 -18.16
C LEU A 27 8.60 16.64 -17.39
N SER A 28 8.66 15.56 -16.62
CA SER A 28 9.94 14.99 -16.22
C SER A 28 10.50 14.24 -17.43
N PRO A 29 11.82 14.28 -17.63
CA PRO A 29 12.40 14.30 -18.96
C PRO A 29 12.12 13.01 -19.71
N THR A 30 11.73 13.18 -20.97
CA THR A 30 11.82 12.18 -22.01
C THR A 30 13.19 11.51 -21.94
N LEU A 31 13.23 10.23 -21.60
CA LEU A 31 14.42 9.39 -21.78
C LEU A 31 14.61 9.17 -23.29
N SER A 32 15.25 10.13 -23.94
CA SER A 32 15.87 9.94 -25.25
C SER A 32 17.10 10.84 -25.40
N LEU A 33 18.25 10.28 -25.03
CA LEU A 33 19.54 10.41 -25.72
C LEU A 33 20.56 9.69 -24.83
N SER A 34 21.07 8.58 -25.35
CA SER A 34 22.13 7.76 -24.76
C SER A 34 23.34 8.62 -24.43
N ASN A 35 23.53 8.92 -23.15
CA ASN A 35 24.82 9.34 -22.64
C ASN A 35 25.70 8.07 -22.58
N PRO A 36 26.88 8.01 -23.22
CA PRO A 36 27.73 6.81 -23.21
C PRO A 36 28.19 6.39 -21.80
N ASN A 37 27.94 7.22 -20.78
CA ASN A 37 28.23 6.94 -19.37
C ASN A 37 27.02 6.46 -18.54
N THR A 38 25.82 6.31 -19.11
CA THR A 38 24.69 5.72 -18.38
C THR A 38 24.77 4.20 -18.38
N ILE A 39 24.75 3.61 -17.18
CA ILE A 39 24.75 2.16 -16.98
C ILE A 39 23.40 1.61 -17.46
N SER A 40 23.42 0.96 -18.62
CA SER A 40 22.25 0.24 -19.15
C SER A 40 22.05 -1.07 -18.40
N THR A 41 20.84 -1.31 -17.89
CA THR A 41 20.43 -2.57 -17.27
C THR A 41 19.46 -3.34 -18.17
N ALA A 42 18.98 -4.50 -17.72
CA ALA A 42 18.14 -5.35 -18.57
C ALA A 42 16.80 -4.68 -18.93
N VAL A 43 16.25 -3.88 -18.01
CA VAL A 43 15.03 -3.10 -18.29
C VAL A 43 15.24 -2.04 -19.37
N ASP A 44 16.44 -1.47 -19.51
CA ASP A 44 16.72 -0.46 -20.54
C ASP A 44 16.88 -1.08 -21.95
N SER A 45 17.05 -2.40 -22.02
CA SER A 45 17.41 -3.14 -23.23
C SER A 45 16.37 -4.20 -23.66
N ILE A 46 15.17 -4.19 -23.05
CA ILE A 46 14.06 -5.13 -23.32
C ILE A 46 13.79 -5.33 -24.82
N GLY A 47 13.92 -4.28 -25.65
CA GLY A 47 13.67 -4.35 -27.09
C GLY A 47 14.81 -4.92 -27.94
N THR A 48 15.99 -5.13 -27.36
CA THR A 48 17.20 -5.60 -28.08
C THR A 48 17.59 -7.03 -27.73
N ARG A 49 16.98 -7.59 -26.68
CA ARG A 49 17.25 -8.93 -26.17
C ARG A 49 16.33 -9.95 -26.83
N THR A 50 16.77 -11.20 -26.94
CA THR A 50 15.96 -12.26 -27.54
C THR A 50 14.77 -12.62 -26.65
N SER A 51 13.56 -12.54 -27.21
CA SER A 51 12.32 -12.97 -26.56
C SER A 51 12.31 -14.48 -26.39
N HIS A 52 12.13 -14.93 -25.15
CA HIS A 52 12.01 -16.33 -24.77
C HIS A 52 10.96 -16.49 -23.68
N PRO A 53 9.79 -17.07 -23.98
CA PRO A 53 8.83 -17.45 -22.96
C PRO A 53 9.51 -18.28 -21.86
N PHE A 54 9.24 -17.91 -20.61
CA PHE A 54 9.78 -18.58 -19.44
C PHE A 54 8.72 -18.70 -18.35
N ARG A 55 8.90 -19.68 -17.47
CA ARG A 55 8.00 -19.94 -16.35
C ARG A 55 8.76 -20.01 -15.03
N GLU A 56 9.87 -20.73 -15.03
CA GLU A 56 10.74 -20.91 -13.86
C GLU A 56 11.49 -19.62 -13.52
N LEU A 57 11.37 -19.16 -12.26
CA LEU A 57 12.02 -17.95 -11.79
C LEU A 57 13.51 -18.15 -11.43
N LEU A 58 13.88 -19.31 -10.90
CA LEU A 58 15.27 -19.55 -10.47
C LEU A 58 16.27 -19.44 -11.62
N PRO A 59 16.03 -20.03 -12.81
CA PRO A 59 16.90 -19.84 -13.97
C PRO A 59 16.91 -18.38 -14.46
N ALA A 60 15.78 -17.67 -14.37
CA ALA A 60 15.69 -16.27 -14.74
C ALA A 60 16.57 -15.39 -13.83
N PHE A 61 16.51 -15.61 -12.51
CA PHE A 61 17.38 -14.93 -11.53
C PHE A 61 18.86 -15.24 -11.75
N SER A 62 19.21 -16.50 -12.01
CA SER A 62 20.61 -16.88 -12.30
C SER A 62 21.15 -16.19 -13.57
N LYS A 63 20.33 -16.11 -14.63
CA LYS A 63 20.67 -15.34 -15.84
C LYS A 63 20.83 -13.84 -15.54
N TRP A 64 19.98 -13.27 -14.68
CA TRP A 64 20.12 -11.88 -14.27
C TRP A 64 21.37 -11.61 -13.43
N ASP A 65 21.69 -12.48 -12.48
CA ASP A 65 22.89 -12.37 -11.64
C ASP A 65 24.17 -12.35 -12.49
N SER A 66 24.22 -13.17 -13.56
CA SER A 66 25.37 -13.24 -14.47
C SER A 66 25.48 -12.08 -15.47
N GLN A 67 24.37 -11.49 -15.90
CA GLN A 67 24.36 -10.44 -16.93
C GLN A 67 24.38 -9.03 -16.35
N VAL A 68 23.64 -8.83 -15.26
CA VAL A 68 23.47 -7.53 -14.59
C VAL A 68 24.09 -7.59 -13.20
N GLY A 69 23.52 -8.41 -12.32
CA GLY A 69 23.96 -8.56 -10.93
C GLY A 69 23.79 -7.31 -10.07
N CYS A 70 24.00 -7.47 -8.76
CA CYS A 70 23.81 -6.40 -7.79
C CYS A 70 24.79 -5.23 -7.96
N GLY A 71 25.98 -5.46 -8.52
CA GLY A 71 26.97 -4.39 -8.76
C GLY A 71 26.44 -3.35 -9.75
N LYS A 72 26.08 -3.77 -10.97
CA LYS A 72 25.55 -2.84 -11.99
C LYS A 72 24.21 -2.22 -11.56
N PHE A 73 23.35 -3.02 -10.93
CA PHE A 73 22.06 -2.54 -10.42
C PHE A 73 22.24 -1.46 -9.34
N GLY A 74 23.11 -1.71 -8.35
CA GLY A 74 23.42 -0.75 -7.29
C GLY A 74 24.02 0.53 -7.85
N GLN A 75 24.96 0.43 -8.81
CA GLN A 75 25.58 1.59 -9.44
C GLN A 75 24.57 2.42 -10.26
N LYS A 76 23.61 1.79 -10.97
CA LYS A 76 22.53 2.51 -11.66
C LYS A 76 21.66 3.33 -10.71
N PHE A 77 21.41 2.81 -9.51
CA PHE A 77 20.53 3.44 -8.53
C PHE A 77 21.30 4.13 -7.39
N GLU A 78 22.61 4.34 -7.52
CA GLU A 78 23.44 5.00 -6.52
C GLU A 78 22.98 6.43 -6.24
N SER A 79 22.55 7.14 -7.28
CA SER A 79 22.02 8.50 -7.19
C SER A 79 20.50 8.54 -6.94
N TRP A 80 19.85 7.42 -6.62
CA TRP A 80 18.42 7.39 -6.37
C TRP A 80 18.08 8.26 -5.15
N LYS A 81 17.45 9.41 -5.40
CA LYS A 81 17.12 10.37 -4.36
C LYS A 81 15.92 9.88 -3.55
N VAL A 82 16.11 9.86 -2.25
CA VAL A 82 15.09 9.50 -1.29
C VAL A 82 14.35 10.77 -0.87
N ASN A 83 13.03 10.83 -1.12
CA ASN A 83 12.21 11.91 -0.59
C ASN A 83 11.97 11.70 0.91
N SER A 84 12.75 12.37 1.76
CA SER A 84 12.68 12.18 3.21
C SER A 84 11.42 12.76 3.85
N SER A 85 10.66 13.61 3.14
CA SER A 85 9.42 14.21 3.67
C SER A 85 8.18 13.39 3.36
N ALA A 86 8.25 12.41 2.45
CA ALA A 86 7.11 11.55 2.11
C ALA A 86 6.80 10.51 3.20
N ILE A 87 7.78 10.18 4.05
CA ILE A 87 7.66 9.20 5.13
C ILE A 87 8.18 9.82 6.43
N GLN A 88 7.39 9.75 7.50
CA GLN A 88 7.79 10.24 8.81
C GLN A 88 9.10 9.60 9.28
N GLY A 89 9.88 10.35 10.05
CA GLY A 89 11.05 9.80 10.73
C GLY A 89 10.64 8.82 11.82
N THR A 90 11.44 7.78 12.04
CA THR A 90 11.15 6.72 13.02
C THR A 90 11.07 7.21 14.46
N GLY A 91 11.46 8.44 14.79
CA GLY A 91 11.60 8.90 16.18
C GLY A 91 12.71 8.18 16.96
N ILE A 92 13.14 7.02 16.47
CA ILE A 92 14.33 6.25 16.83
C ILE A 92 15.54 6.91 16.16
N GLN A 93 15.85 8.15 16.52
CA GLN A 93 17.24 8.60 16.46
C GLN A 93 17.84 8.34 17.84
N ASP A 94 18.97 7.65 17.83
CA ASP A 94 19.75 7.22 18.99
C ASP A 94 19.85 8.29 20.09
N GLY A 95 19.62 7.86 21.33
CA GLY A 95 20.17 8.46 22.56
C GLY A 95 19.59 9.79 23.07
N ASP A 96 19.24 10.73 22.19
CA ASP A 96 19.08 12.14 22.59
C ASP A 96 17.62 12.56 22.85
N THR A 97 16.63 11.88 22.27
CA THR A 97 15.20 12.20 22.47
C THR A 97 14.62 11.69 23.78
N CYS A 98 15.18 10.63 24.37
CA CYS A 98 14.67 10.06 25.62
C CYS A 98 14.84 10.97 26.85
N GLN A 99 15.70 12.01 26.77
CA GLN A 99 15.96 12.92 27.89
C GLN A 99 14.86 13.98 28.09
N LYS A 100 13.95 14.17 27.11
CA LYS A 100 12.84 15.13 27.20
C LYS A 100 11.53 14.50 27.68
N GLU A 101 11.46 13.19 27.77
CA GLU A 101 10.24 12.47 28.17
C GLU A 101 10.18 12.38 29.71
N GLY A 102 9.22 13.10 30.31
CA GLY A 102 8.89 12.97 31.73
C GLY A 102 8.37 11.56 32.10
N PRO A 103 7.95 11.33 33.36
CA PRO A 103 7.99 10.02 34.04
C PRO A 103 6.99 8.94 33.55
N ARG A 104 6.29 9.12 32.42
CA ARG A 104 5.31 8.14 31.93
C ARG A 104 6.00 6.98 31.21
N ARG A 105 6.36 5.97 32.00
CA ARG A 105 6.89 4.70 31.50
C ARG A 105 5.82 3.74 30.98
N HIS A 106 4.55 4.03 31.23
CA HIS A 106 3.44 3.17 30.82
C HIS A 106 2.35 4.00 30.16
N VAL A 107 1.93 3.58 28.96
CA VAL A 107 0.82 4.15 28.23
C VAL A 107 -0.14 3.03 27.83
N SER A 108 -1.42 3.30 27.95
CA SER A 108 -2.47 2.37 27.56
C SER A 108 -3.40 2.97 26.51
N VAL A 109 -3.64 2.25 25.41
CA VAL A 109 -4.55 2.63 24.33
C VAL A 109 -5.67 1.61 24.25
N LEU A 110 -6.90 2.09 24.43
CA LEU A 110 -8.10 1.28 24.24
C LEU A 110 -8.72 1.59 22.87
N VAL A 111 -8.80 0.59 22.02
CA VAL A 111 -9.49 0.69 20.72
C VAL A 111 -11.00 0.55 20.95
N LYS A 112 -11.78 1.53 20.49
CA LYS A 112 -13.23 1.65 20.68
C LYS A 112 -13.99 1.38 19.40
N GLY A 113 -15.05 0.57 19.52
CA GLY A 113 -15.98 0.30 18.44
C GLY A 113 -15.52 -0.82 17.51
N TRP A 114 -16.16 -0.92 16.35
CA TRP A 114 -15.73 -1.85 15.31
C TRP A 114 -14.44 -1.33 14.67
N THR A 115 -13.51 -2.24 14.40
CA THR A 115 -12.26 -1.91 13.71
C THR A 115 -11.79 -3.03 12.79
N TRP A 116 -11.16 -2.68 11.69
CA TRP A 116 -10.43 -3.60 10.81
C TRP A 116 -8.97 -3.82 11.25
N ILE A 117 -8.46 -3.05 12.22
CA ILE A 117 -7.14 -3.26 12.82
C ILE A 117 -7.04 -4.74 13.26
N PRO A 118 -6.03 -5.50 12.84
CA PRO A 118 -5.97 -6.93 13.15
C PRO A 118 -5.83 -7.25 14.65
N ASP A 119 -6.42 -8.37 15.10
CA ASP A 119 -6.35 -8.82 16.50
C ASP A 119 -4.93 -9.21 16.95
N ASN A 120 -4.02 -9.49 16.00
CA ASN A 120 -2.62 -9.77 16.32
C ASN A 120 -1.85 -8.55 16.85
N LEU A 121 -2.45 -7.35 16.80
CA LEU A 121 -1.93 -6.15 17.43
C LEU A 121 -2.38 -5.99 18.89
N GLU A 122 -3.21 -6.89 19.43
CA GLU A 122 -3.49 -6.97 20.87
C GLU A 122 -2.21 -7.34 21.64
N GLY A 123 -1.84 -6.56 22.66
CA GLY A 123 -0.72 -6.94 23.51
C GLY A 123 -0.08 -5.81 24.31
N ILE A 124 1.02 -6.19 24.97
CA ILE A 124 1.90 -5.27 25.69
C ILE A 124 3.22 -5.23 24.95
N TYR A 125 3.63 -4.02 24.56
CA TYR A 125 4.81 -3.77 23.76
C TYR A 125 5.90 -3.09 24.60
N SER A 126 7.14 -3.52 24.39
CA SER A 126 8.32 -2.81 24.88
C SER A 126 8.81 -1.89 23.78
N CYS A 127 8.55 -0.59 23.93
CA CYS A 127 8.86 0.45 22.97
C CYS A 127 10.19 1.15 23.31
N GLY A 128 10.63 2.05 22.44
CA GLY A 128 11.82 2.88 22.66
C GLY A 128 11.76 3.66 23.99
N CYS A 129 12.93 4.07 24.49
CA CYS A 129 13.06 4.85 25.73
C CYS A 129 12.50 4.17 27.00
N GLY A 130 12.30 2.84 27.00
CA GLY A 130 11.74 2.11 28.14
C GLY A 130 10.24 2.30 28.35
N LEU A 131 9.54 2.81 27.32
CA LEU A 131 8.08 2.95 27.32
C LEU A 131 7.42 1.58 27.14
N SER A 132 6.54 1.21 28.06
CA SER A 132 5.62 0.09 27.91
C SER A 132 4.29 0.58 27.34
N CYS A 133 3.85 -0.02 26.24
CA CYS A 133 2.58 0.30 25.58
C CYS A 133 1.61 -0.88 25.72
N ALA A 134 0.49 -0.68 26.40
CA ALA A 134 -0.61 -1.63 26.40
C ALA A 134 -1.63 -1.24 25.33
N TRP A 135 -1.87 -2.12 24.36
CA TRP A 135 -2.83 -1.93 23.29
C TRP A 135 -3.90 -3.02 23.35
N SER A 136 -5.17 -2.62 23.46
CA SER A 136 -6.26 -3.59 23.52
C SER A 136 -7.57 -3.04 23.00
N LYS A 137 -8.41 -3.90 22.43
CA LYS A 137 -9.83 -3.68 22.11
C LYS A 137 -10.75 -4.06 23.27
N SER A 138 -10.23 -4.80 24.25
CA SER A 138 -10.96 -5.23 25.45
C SER A 138 -10.92 -4.15 26.54
N PRO A 139 -12.08 -3.58 26.96
CA PRO A 139 -12.13 -2.65 28.08
C PRO A 139 -11.87 -3.32 29.44
N VAL A 140 -11.93 -4.65 29.52
CA VAL A 140 -11.56 -5.39 30.74
C VAL A 140 -10.05 -5.41 30.93
N ALA A 141 -9.28 -5.44 29.83
CA ALA A 141 -7.83 -5.37 29.89
C ALA A 141 -7.31 -3.95 30.16
N ILE A 142 -8.07 -2.92 29.78
CA ILE A 142 -7.71 -1.51 29.97
C ILE A 142 -8.91 -0.72 30.51
N ASP A 143 -8.99 -0.61 31.83
CA ASP A 143 -10.07 0.11 32.54
C ASP A 143 -9.89 1.65 32.50
N ARG A 144 -8.64 2.13 32.52
CA ARG A 144 -8.32 3.57 32.62
C ARG A 144 -7.35 4.03 31.52
N PRO A 145 -7.72 3.93 30.23
CA PRO A 145 -6.82 4.17 29.11
C PRO A 145 -6.26 5.59 29.06
N ASP A 146 -5.02 5.76 28.62
CA ASP A 146 -4.43 7.06 28.31
C ASP A 146 -5.00 7.69 27.03
N ALA A 147 -5.40 6.84 26.08
CA ALA A 147 -6.04 7.25 24.85
C ALA A 147 -7.14 6.27 24.41
N LEU A 148 -8.19 6.81 23.80
CA LEU A 148 -9.24 6.06 23.11
C LEU A 148 -9.03 6.20 21.61
N LEU A 149 -8.82 5.08 20.93
CA LEU A 149 -8.70 5.05 19.47
C LEU A 149 -10.05 4.72 18.85
N PHE A 150 -10.50 5.58 17.95
CA PHE A 150 -11.72 5.40 17.17
C PHE A 150 -11.34 5.13 15.71
N GLU A 151 -11.97 4.13 15.12
CA GLU A 151 -11.89 3.85 13.69
C GLU A 151 -13.31 3.77 13.11
N GLY A 152 -13.58 4.51 12.04
CA GLY A 152 -14.91 4.57 11.41
C GLY A 152 -16.00 5.30 12.21
N ALA A 153 -15.76 5.62 13.48
CA ALA A 153 -16.59 6.47 14.31
C ALA A 153 -15.89 7.80 14.61
N THR A 154 -16.62 8.90 14.52
CA THR A 154 -16.08 10.22 14.92
C THR A 154 -15.88 10.27 16.44
N PRO A 155 -14.73 10.73 16.95
CA PRO A 155 -14.53 10.90 18.37
C PRO A 155 -15.52 11.90 19.00
N PRO A 156 -15.73 11.84 20.33
CA PRO A 156 -16.53 12.83 21.05
C PRO A 156 -16.04 14.26 20.78
N ARG A 157 -16.97 15.19 20.52
CA ARG A 157 -16.65 16.59 20.17
C ARG A 157 -15.92 17.34 21.28
N THR A 158 -16.17 16.98 22.53
CA THR A 158 -15.57 17.60 23.71
C THR A 158 -14.79 16.56 24.51
N ARG A 159 -13.69 17.01 25.14
CA ARG A 159 -12.89 16.26 26.09
C ARG A 159 -12.78 17.10 27.36
N ARG A 160 -12.82 16.46 28.53
CA ARG A 160 -12.54 17.12 29.81
C ARG A 160 -11.13 16.76 30.27
N THR A 161 -10.53 17.63 31.06
CA THR A 161 -9.30 17.29 31.79
C THR A 161 -9.49 16.00 32.61
N GLY A 162 -8.60 15.04 32.44
CA GLY A 162 -8.68 13.71 33.06
C GLY A 162 -9.32 12.63 32.18
N ASP A 163 -9.96 13.01 31.07
CA ASP A 163 -10.43 12.06 30.05
C ASP A 163 -9.26 11.61 29.14
N PRO A 164 -9.34 10.40 28.57
CA PRO A 164 -8.34 9.91 27.61
C PRO A 164 -8.23 10.81 26.38
N LEU A 165 -7.05 10.85 25.78
CA LEU A 165 -6.88 11.48 24.47
C LEU A 165 -7.75 10.79 23.42
N ARG A 166 -8.35 11.56 22.53
CA ARG A 166 -9.14 11.10 21.40
C ARG A 166 -8.21 10.88 20.22
N VAL A 167 -8.03 9.62 19.83
CA VAL A 167 -7.24 9.25 18.66
C VAL A 167 -8.22 8.85 17.56
N TYR A 168 -8.08 9.44 16.38
CA TYR A 168 -8.90 9.09 15.24
C TYR A 168 -8.04 8.50 14.13
N LEU A 169 -8.36 7.29 13.70
CA LEU A 169 -7.69 6.62 12.60
C LEU A 169 -8.62 6.52 11.39
N ASP A 170 -8.15 7.01 10.25
CA ASP A 170 -8.81 6.81 8.96
C ASP A 170 -7.78 6.87 7.82
N LEU A 171 -7.72 5.80 7.04
CA LEU A 171 -6.75 5.67 5.95
C LEU A 171 -7.40 5.87 4.57
N GLU A 172 -8.71 6.15 4.47
CA GLU A 172 -9.37 6.33 3.18
C GLU A 172 -8.97 7.65 2.50
N ALA A 173 -8.80 7.63 1.18
CA ALA A 173 -8.32 8.76 0.40
C ALA A 173 -9.12 10.07 0.57
N SER A 174 -10.42 9.97 0.85
CA SER A 174 -11.30 11.14 1.00
C SER A 174 -11.34 11.71 2.42
N ARG A 175 -10.77 11.02 3.42
CA ARG A 175 -10.93 11.42 4.82
C ARG A 175 -9.90 12.48 5.21
N LYS A 176 -10.31 13.36 6.13
CA LYS A 176 -9.53 14.43 6.73
C LYS A 176 -9.74 14.43 8.25
N PRO A 177 -8.82 15.06 9.02
CA PRO A 177 -9.05 15.38 10.42
C PRO A 177 -10.43 16.00 10.63
N THR A 178 -11.15 15.56 11.66
CA THR A 178 -12.48 16.11 11.99
C THR A 178 -12.39 17.38 12.81
N GLY A 179 -11.23 17.65 13.40
CA GLY A 179 -11.00 18.75 14.35
C GLY A 179 -11.50 18.43 15.76
N PHE A 180 -12.04 17.23 15.99
CA PHE A 180 -12.44 16.75 17.32
C PHE A 180 -11.48 15.74 17.91
N GLU A 181 -10.47 15.28 17.18
CA GLU A 181 -9.44 14.40 17.71
C GLU A 181 -8.30 15.21 18.33
N ASP A 182 -7.65 14.62 19.33
CA ASP A 182 -6.40 15.14 19.87
C ASP A 182 -5.19 14.57 19.11
N ILE A 183 -5.36 13.44 18.41
CA ILE A 183 -4.36 12.81 17.53
C ILE A 183 -5.08 12.25 16.28
N PHE A 184 -4.63 12.65 15.09
CA PHE A 184 -5.08 12.07 13.82
C PHE A 184 -4.07 11.09 13.23
N ILE A 185 -4.53 9.87 12.92
CA ILE A 185 -3.75 8.84 12.24
C ILE A 185 -4.25 8.74 10.80
N GLY A 186 -3.40 9.11 9.84
CA GLY A 186 -3.67 9.02 8.41
C GLY A 186 -2.48 8.47 7.64
N TYR A 187 -2.49 8.54 6.31
CA TYR A 187 -1.43 8.00 5.45
C TYR A 187 -0.43 9.06 4.97
N HIS A 188 -0.70 10.35 5.20
CA HIS A 188 0.23 11.42 4.85
C HIS A 188 1.31 11.57 5.91
N ALA A 189 2.53 11.93 5.49
CA ALA A 189 3.61 12.22 6.44
C ALA A 189 3.35 13.47 7.30
N SER A 190 2.44 14.34 6.86
CA SER A 190 2.01 15.54 7.60
C SER A 190 0.95 15.27 8.67
N ASP A 191 0.37 14.06 8.73
CA ASP A 191 -0.59 13.70 9.78
C ASP A 191 0.14 13.52 11.13
N ASP A 192 -0.57 13.50 12.27
CA ASP A 192 0.12 13.35 13.57
C ASP A 192 0.89 12.03 13.67
N VAL A 193 0.31 10.95 13.13
CA VAL A 193 0.94 9.65 12.98
C VAL A 193 0.64 9.11 11.60
N GLN A 194 1.68 8.84 10.81
CA GLN A 194 1.53 8.22 9.50
C GLN A 194 1.34 6.70 9.62
N VAL A 195 0.44 6.15 8.83
CA VAL A 195 0.26 4.71 8.64
C VAL A 195 0.23 4.38 7.15
N THR A 196 1.22 3.59 6.71
CA THR A 196 1.27 3.06 5.34
C THR A 196 0.61 1.68 5.27
N TYR A 197 0.24 1.28 4.05
CA TYR A 197 -0.29 -0.06 3.78
C TYR A 197 0.79 -1.14 3.57
N ALA A 198 2.08 -0.83 3.80
CA ALA A 198 3.20 -1.75 3.53
C ALA A 198 3.50 -2.74 4.67
N GLY A 199 2.53 -2.96 5.56
CA GLY A 199 2.68 -3.72 6.79
C GLY A 199 2.57 -5.23 6.63
N LYS A 200 3.30 -5.95 7.49
CA LYS A 200 3.15 -7.36 7.84
C LYS A 200 1.83 -7.69 8.55
N SER A 201 1.01 -6.73 8.98
CA SER A 201 -0.19 -7.04 9.79
C SER A 201 -1.24 -7.82 8.99
N PHE A 202 -1.18 -7.75 7.66
CA PHE A 202 -1.92 -8.65 6.75
C PHE A 202 -1.31 -10.07 6.62
N HIS A 203 -0.24 -10.36 7.38
CA HIS A 203 0.70 -11.48 7.17
C HIS A 203 1.23 -12.16 8.44
N ILE A 204 1.13 -11.59 9.66
CA ILE A 204 1.61 -12.27 10.88
C ILE A 204 0.83 -13.57 11.05
N GLY A 205 1.55 -14.69 10.93
CA GLY A 205 1.00 -16.06 10.98
C GLY A 205 0.76 -16.73 9.62
N ARG A 206 1.15 -16.10 8.50
CA ARG A 206 0.87 -16.63 7.14
C ARG A 206 2.15 -16.81 6.33
N ASN A 207 2.62 -18.06 6.25
CA ASN A 207 3.63 -18.46 5.25
C ASN A 207 2.91 -18.67 3.92
N TYR A 208 2.65 -17.60 3.17
CA TYR A 208 2.10 -17.77 1.82
C TYR A 208 3.15 -18.46 0.94
N ARG A 209 2.73 -19.53 0.28
CA ARG A 209 3.54 -20.17 -0.76
C ARG A 209 3.65 -19.20 -1.93
N ILE A 210 4.84 -18.63 -2.14
CA ILE A 210 5.16 -17.90 -3.36
C ILE A 210 5.56 -18.93 -4.41
N SER A 211 4.84 -18.99 -5.52
CA SER A 211 5.15 -19.93 -6.60
C SER A 211 6.51 -19.60 -7.23
N PRO A 212 7.45 -20.57 -7.34
CA PRO A 212 8.68 -20.40 -8.10
C PRO A 212 8.45 -20.48 -9.62
N VAL A 213 7.23 -20.83 -10.03
CA VAL A 213 6.81 -21.01 -11.42
C VAL A 213 5.67 -20.04 -11.74
N LYS A 214 5.84 -19.27 -12.80
CA LYS A 214 4.80 -18.38 -13.32
C LYS A 214 4.05 -19.04 -14.49
N ARG A 215 2.85 -18.54 -14.74
CA ARG A 215 2.11 -18.79 -15.98
C ARG A 215 2.80 -18.13 -17.17
N ASP A 216 2.63 -18.76 -18.32
CA ASP A 216 3.05 -18.27 -19.64
C ASP A 216 1.85 -17.94 -20.54
N ASP A 217 0.74 -18.66 -20.38
CA ASP A 217 -0.53 -18.45 -21.10
C ASP A 217 -1.26 -17.16 -20.68
N ILE A 218 -1.28 -16.87 -19.38
CA ILE A 218 -1.97 -15.73 -18.79
C ILE A 218 -1.00 -14.88 -18.00
N LEU A 219 -0.85 -13.63 -18.44
CA LEU A 219 0.24 -12.77 -18.03
C LEU A 219 -0.12 -11.91 -16.81
N VAL A 220 -1.36 -11.41 -16.79
CA VAL A 220 -1.83 -10.43 -15.82
C VAL A 220 -2.94 -11.00 -14.92
N TYR A 221 -2.77 -10.83 -13.62
CA TYR A 221 -3.82 -11.00 -12.62
C TYR A 221 -4.49 -9.65 -12.32
N TRP A 222 -5.82 -9.63 -12.23
CA TRP A 222 -6.55 -8.53 -11.62
C TRP A 222 -7.65 -9.07 -10.70
N SER A 223 -7.94 -8.36 -9.61
CA SER A 223 -9.08 -8.69 -8.75
C SER A 223 -9.67 -7.43 -8.15
N SER A 224 -10.98 -7.27 -8.28
CA SER A 224 -11.67 -6.16 -7.64
C SER A 224 -13.14 -6.44 -7.37
N SER A 225 -13.63 -5.97 -6.22
CA SER A 225 -15.03 -6.11 -5.82
C SER A 225 -15.78 -4.79 -5.63
N ARG A 226 -15.09 -3.64 -5.74
CA ARG A 226 -15.70 -2.30 -5.68
C ARG A 226 -15.72 -1.70 -7.09
N CYS A 227 -16.82 -1.82 -7.84
CA CYS A 227 -16.79 -1.45 -9.26
C CYS A 227 -16.94 0.07 -9.45
N LEU A 228 -15.82 0.78 -9.54
CA LEU A 228 -15.78 2.24 -9.75
C LEU A 228 -15.66 2.55 -11.25
N PRO A 229 -16.47 3.45 -11.84
CA PRO A 229 -16.50 3.66 -13.29
C PRO A 229 -15.13 3.93 -13.91
N GLN A 230 -14.37 4.89 -13.37
CA GLN A 230 -13.06 5.27 -13.91
C GLN A 230 -12.03 4.13 -13.83
N ARG A 231 -11.93 3.47 -12.67
CA ARG A 231 -11.02 2.33 -12.48
C ARG A 231 -11.37 1.18 -13.40
N ASN A 232 -12.65 0.83 -13.48
CA ASN A 232 -13.12 -0.28 -14.30
C ASN A 232 -12.95 0.02 -15.79
N ASP A 233 -13.07 1.29 -16.20
CA ASP A 233 -12.78 1.69 -17.57
C ASP A 233 -11.31 1.49 -17.93
N LEU A 234 -10.41 2.01 -17.09
CA LEU A 234 -8.97 1.83 -17.24
C LEU A 234 -8.59 0.34 -17.28
N ALA A 235 -9.09 -0.44 -16.32
CA ALA A 235 -8.85 -1.88 -16.25
C ALA A 235 -9.35 -2.58 -17.52
N ARG A 236 -10.59 -2.33 -17.97
CA ARG A 236 -11.15 -2.97 -19.17
C ARG A 236 -10.32 -2.68 -20.42
N ARG A 237 -9.94 -1.42 -20.63
CA ARG A 237 -9.16 -0.99 -21.80
C ARG A 237 -7.76 -1.57 -21.82
N PHE A 238 -7.09 -1.63 -20.66
CA PHE A 238 -5.77 -2.25 -20.57
C PHE A 238 -5.85 -3.78 -20.70
N LEU A 239 -6.75 -4.41 -19.95
CA LEU A 239 -6.90 -5.86 -19.92
C LEU A 239 -7.34 -6.44 -21.28
N SER A 240 -8.11 -5.70 -22.09
CA SER A 240 -8.40 -6.15 -23.47
C SER A 240 -7.17 -6.28 -24.38
N LEU A 241 -6.04 -5.70 -23.99
CA LEU A 241 -4.79 -5.72 -24.76
C LEU A 241 -3.81 -6.81 -24.32
N VAL A 242 -4.07 -7.51 -23.20
CA VAL A 242 -3.16 -8.50 -22.60
C VAL A 242 -3.90 -9.78 -22.17
N PRO A 243 -3.26 -10.97 -22.23
CA PRO A 243 -3.82 -12.18 -21.65
C PRO A 243 -3.97 -12.02 -20.13
N HIS A 244 -5.18 -12.18 -19.61
CA HIS A 244 -5.47 -11.88 -18.21
C HIS A 244 -6.54 -12.76 -17.59
N HIS A 245 -6.44 -12.92 -16.27
CA HIS A 245 -7.53 -13.36 -15.43
C HIS A 245 -7.99 -12.21 -14.53
N SER A 246 -9.30 -12.01 -14.51
CA SER A 246 -9.99 -11.03 -13.69
C SER A 246 -10.88 -11.75 -12.70
N PHE A 247 -10.48 -11.70 -11.43
CA PHE A 247 -11.18 -12.24 -10.27
C PHE A 247 -12.01 -11.14 -9.59
N GLY A 248 -12.74 -11.49 -8.53
CA GLY A 248 -13.62 -10.54 -7.84
C GLY A 248 -14.90 -10.25 -8.62
N LYS A 249 -15.69 -9.27 -8.17
CA LYS A 249 -17.00 -8.96 -8.77
C LYS A 249 -16.89 -8.18 -10.09
N CYS A 250 -15.81 -7.42 -10.28
CA CYS A 250 -15.67 -6.49 -11.38
C CYS A 250 -14.96 -7.11 -12.58
N LEU A 251 -15.55 -7.00 -13.78
CA LEU A 251 -15.05 -7.60 -15.04
C LEU A 251 -14.63 -9.07 -14.88
N ASN A 252 -15.32 -9.85 -14.05
CA ASN A 252 -14.94 -11.24 -13.79
C ASN A 252 -14.95 -12.02 -15.11
N ASN A 253 -13.86 -12.74 -15.40
CA ASN A 253 -13.76 -13.59 -16.60
C ASN A 253 -13.35 -15.04 -16.29
N VAL A 254 -13.25 -15.39 -15.01
CA VAL A 254 -12.84 -16.72 -14.54
C VAL A 254 -14.01 -17.59 -14.09
N GLY A 255 -15.23 -17.02 -14.02
CA GLY A 255 -16.45 -17.76 -13.69
C GLY A 255 -16.79 -17.80 -12.20
N GLY A 256 -16.43 -16.76 -11.43
CA GLY A 256 -16.81 -16.66 -10.01
C GLY A 256 -15.78 -15.98 -9.10
N LEU A 257 -16.17 -15.71 -7.85
CA LEU A 257 -15.33 -15.03 -6.85
C LEU A 257 -14.22 -15.93 -6.29
N ASP A 258 -14.51 -17.23 -6.13
CA ASP A 258 -13.60 -18.20 -5.51
C ASP A 258 -12.88 -19.09 -6.54
N GLN A 259 -12.91 -18.72 -7.83
CA GLN A 259 -12.28 -19.50 -8.90
C GLN A 259 -10.76 -19.59 -8.78
N SER A 260 -10.15 -18.68 -8.05
CA SER A 260 -8.76 -18.75 -7.60
C SER A 260 -8.46 -20.05 -6.85
N LEU A 261 -9.38 -20.54 -6.01
CA LEU A 261 -9.24 -21.79 -5.26
C LEU A 261 -9.39 -23.03 -6.16
N VAL A 262 -10.19 -22.91 -7.23
CA VAL A 262 -10.31 -23.97 -8.24
C VAL A 262 -9.02 -24.07 -9.07
N PHE A 263 -8.45 -22.92 -9.44
CA PHE A 263 -7.22 -22.87 -10.25
C PHE A 263 -6.00 -23.28 -9.44
N TYR A 264 -5.99 -22.94 -8.14
CA TYR A 264 -4.88 -23.16 -7.23
C TYR A 264 -5.39 -23.78 -5.91
N PRO A 265 -5.73 -25.08 -5.91
CA PRO A 265 -6.22 -25.77 -4.71
C PRO A 265 -5.19 -25.76 -3.58
N ASP A 266 -3.90 -25.75 -3.91
CA ASP A 266 -2.79 -25.59 -2.95
C ASP A 266 -2.80 -24.24 -2.21
N CYS A 267 -3.55 -23.25 -2.70
CA CYS A 267 -3.76 -21.98 -2.03
C CYS A 267 -4.88 -22.01 -0.99
N ALA A 268 -5.62 -23.13 -0.87
CA ALA A 268 -6.62 -23.30 0.17
C ALA A 268 -5.95 -23.44 1.54
N MET A 269 -6.35 -22.63 2.51
CA MET A 269 -5.87 -22.71 3.89
C MET A 269 -6.72 -23.69 4.72
N SER A 270 -6.11 -24.34 5.71
CA SER A 270 -6.72 -25.38 6.56
C SER A 270 -7.75 -24.88 7.58
N LYS A 271 -7.88 -23.57 7.77
CA LYS A 271 -8.91 -22.92 8.59
C LYS A 271 -9.73 -21.99 7.70
N SER A 272 -11.03 -21.84 8.00
CA SER A 272 -11.99 -21.03 7.22
C SER A 272 -11.32 -19.76 6.68
N PRO A 273 -11.01 -19.71 5.37
CA PRO A 273 -10.23 -18.63 4.83
C PRO A 273 -11.07 -17.36 4.91
N ILE A 274 -10.49 -16.28 5.43
CA ILE A 274 -11.01 -14.95 5.11
C ILE A 274 -10.83 -14.84 3.59
N TRP A 275 -11.82 -14.33 2.86
CA TRP A 275 -11.87 -14.51 1.40
C TRP A 275 -10.65 -13.95 0.64
N TRP A 276 -9.85 -13.10 1.27
CA TRP A 276 -8.63 -12.52 0.71
C TRP A 276 -7.39 -13.42 0.84
N ASP A 277 -7.44 -14.44 1.70
CA ASP A 277 -6.27 -15.19 2.16
C ASP A 277 -5.61 -15.98 1.02
N HIS A 278 -6.40 -16.47 0.07
CA HIS A 278 -5.90 -17.20 -1.09
C HIS A 278 -5.45 -16.27 -2.23
N LEU A 279 -5.83 -14.99 -2.22
CA LEU A 279 -5.56 -14.07 -3.34
C LEU A 279 -4.06 -13.82 -3.51
N HIS A 280 -3.30 -13.71 -2.41
CA HIS A 280 -1.83 -13.60 -2.46
C HIS A 280 -1.18 -14.80 -3.12
N CYS A 281 -1.58 -16.00 -2.72
CA CYS A 281 -1.07 -17.23 -3.30
C CYS A 281 -1.44 -17.32 -4.79
N ALA A 282 -2.68 -17.00 -5.17
CA ALA A 282 -3.11 -16.93 -6.57
C ALA A 282 -2.30 -15.91 -7.38
N MET A 283 -2.10 -14.69 -6.86
CA MET A 283 -1.27 -13.65 -7.48
C MET A 283 0.15 -14.16 -7.77
N SER A 284 0.70 -15.02 -6.91
CA SER A 284 2.06 -15.54 -7.04
C SER A 284 2.29 -16.41 -8.28
N HIS A 285 1.22 -16.92 -8.91
CA HIS A 285 1.32 -17.67 -10.16
C HIS A 285 1.40 -16.79 -11.41
N TYR A 286 1.15 -15.49 -11.30
CA TYR A 286 1.19 -14.56 -12.44
C TYR A 286 2.48 -13.76 -12.45
N LYS A 287 2.94 -13.35 -13.63
CA LYS A 287 4.08 -12.44 -13.75
C LYS A 287 3.73 -11.05 -13.26
N PHE A 288 2.54 -10.56 -13.65
CA PHE A 288 2.09 -9.22 -13.30
C PHE A 288 0.77 -9.23 -12.56
N VAL A 289 0.61 -8.23 -11.69
CA VAL A 289 -0.65 -7.92 -11.02
C VAL A 289 -1.02 -6.49 -11.38
N LEU A 290 -2.22 -6.27 -11.89
CA LEU A 290 -2.76 -4.94 -12.14
C LEU A 290 -3.21 -4.32 -10.81
N ALA A 291 -2.49 -3.31 -10.34
CA ALA A 291 -2.74 -2.63 -9.07
C ALA A 291 -3.26 -1.21 -9.33
N ILE A 292 -4.58 -1.07 -9.47
CA ILE A 292 -5.23 0.24 -9.68
C ILE A 292 -5.93 0.69 -8.40
N GLU A 293 -5.54 1.85 -7.91
CA GLU A 293 -6.16 2.48 -6.76
C GLU A 293 -7.60 2.92 -7.02
N ASN A 294 -8.37 3.07 -5.95
CA ASN A 294 -9.73 3.60 -6.06
C ASN A 294 -9.74 5.07 -6.51
N THR A 295 -8.69 5.82 -6.14
CA THR A 295 -8.48 7.24 -6.43
C THR A 295 -6.98 7.50 -6.61
N PHE A 296 -6.60 8.43 -7.48
CA PHE A 296 -5.20 8.77 -7.76
C PHE A 296 -4.81 10.01 -6.96
N THR A 297 -4.55 9.81 -5.67
CA THR A 297 -4.20 10.88 -4.73
C THR A 297 -2.76 10.73 -4.27
N ASP A 298 -2.08 11.84 -4.03
CA ASP A 298 -0.72 11.87 -3.50
C ASP A 298 -0.61 11.04 -2.22
N SER A 299 0.46 10.26 -2.10
CA SER A 299 0.76 9.37 -0.97
C SER A 299 -0.24 8.24 -0.71
N TYR A 300 -1.35 8.13 -1.46
CA TYR A 300 -2.34 7.07 -1.31
C TYR A 300 -1.92 5.79 -2.04
N VAL A 301 -0.98 5.06 -1.42
CA VAL A 301 -0.48 3.75 -1.89
C VAL A 301 -0.98 2.66 -0.96
N THR A 302 -1.84 1.78 -1.45
CA THR A 302 -2.58 0.82 -0.63
C THR A 302 -2.06 -0.61 -0.73
N GLU A 303 -2.75 -1.54 -0.06
CA GLU A 303 -2.43 -2.96 -0.05
C GLU A 303 -2.33 -3.57 -1.45
N LYS A 304 -3.05 -3.02 -2.45
CA LYS A 304 -3.07 -3.54 -3.83
C LYS A 304 -1.68 -3.62 -4.45
N LEU A 305 -0.84 -2.59 -4.23
CA LEU A 305 0.53 -2.58 -4.71
C LEU A 305 1.41 -3.51 -3.88
N PHE A 306 1.31 -3.44 -2.55
CA PHE A 306 2.20 -4.19 -1.67
C PHE A 306 1.93 -5.70 -1.73
N TYR A 307 0.68 -6.11 -1.86
CA TYR A 307 0.28 -7.50 -2.07
C TYR A 307 0.86 -8.09 -3.36
N ALA A 308 0.88 -7.30 -4.43
CA ALA A 308 1.49 -7.70 -5.70
C ALA A 308 3.00 -7.93 -5.54
N LEU A 309 3.69 -6.99 -4.88
CA LEU A 309 5.10 -7.17 -4.54
C LEU A 309 5.25 -8.44 -3.71
N GLU A 310 4.59 -8.55 -2.56
CA GLU A 310 4.76 -9.66 -1.62
C GLU A 310 4.44 -11.03 -2.22
N ALA A 311 3.49 -11.12 -3.15
CA ALA A 311 3.20 -12.33 -3.91
C ALA A 311 4.32 -12.75 -4.88
N GLY A 312 5.40 -11.97 -5.00
CA GLY A 312 6.48 -12.24 -5.94
C GLY A 312 6.11 -11.94 -7.39
N SER A 313 5.15 -11.04 -7.61
CA SER A 313 4.71 -10.58 -8.93
C SER A 313 5.10 -9.12 -9.12
N VAL A 314 5.15 -8.65 -10.36
CA VAL A 314 5.48 -7.26 -10.68
C VAL A 314 4.19 -6.44 -10.77
N PRO A 315 3.99 -5.41 -9.93
CA PRO A 315 2.81 -4.57 -9.99
C PRO A 315 2.82 -3.71 -11.26
N ILE A 316 1.69 -3.68 -11.98
CA ILE A 316 1.37 -2.64 -12.98
C ILE A 316 0.49 -1.63 -12.25
N TYR A 317 1.06 -0.50 -11.86
CA TYR A 317 0.45 0.41 -10.91
C TYR A 317 -0.19 1.64 -11.56
N PHE A 318 -1.36 2.03 -11.04
CA PHE A 318 -2.02 3.30 -11.30
C PHE A 318 -2.60 3.83 -10.00
N GLY A 319 -2.12 4.99 -9.53
CA GLY A 319 -2.50 5.53 -8.23
C GLY A 319 -1.76 6.81 -7.88
N ALA A 320 -1.05 6.82 -6.76
CA ALA A 320 -0.34 7.99 -6.27
C ALA A 320 0.76 8.45 -7.27
N PRO A 321 0.81 9.74 -7.64
CA PRO A 321 1.82 10.27 -8.55
C PRO A 321 3.25 10.19 -7.99
N ASN A 322 3.39 10.16 -6.66
CA ASN A 322 4.65 10.02 -5.93
C ASN A 322 4.91 8.59 -5.42
N VAL A 323 4.34 7.56 -6.07
CA VAL A 323 4.50 6.15 -5.65
C VAL A 323 5.95 5.70 -5.43
N TRP A 324 6.90 6.28 -6.16
CA TRP A 324 8.34 6.01 -6.05
C TRP A 324 8.95 6.40 -4.70
N ASP A 325 8.26 7.21 -3.90
CA ASP A 325 8.63 7.50 -2.51
C ASP A 325 8.33 6.31 -1.57
N PHE A 326 7.46 5.40 -2.00
CA PHE A 326 6.90 4.32 -1.18
C PHE A 326 7.41 2.92 -1.56
N VAL A 327 8.10 2.79 -2.70
CA VAL A 327 8.54 1.49 -3.24
C VAL A 327 10.04 1.49 -3.54
N PRO A 328 10.69 0.32 -3.59
CA PRO A 328 12.06 0.23 -4.06
C PRO A 328 12.19 0.72 -5.51
N PRO A 329 13.36 1.26 -5.91
CA PRO A 329 13.62 1.56 -7.31
C PRO A 329 13.43 0.31 -8.18
N ASN A 330 12.86 0.50 -9.36
CA ASN A 330 12.64 -0.56 -10.35
C ASN A 330 11.83 -1.75 -9.82
N SER A 331 10.90 -1.56 -8.87
CA SER A 331 10.07 -2.66 -8.35
C SER A 331 8.69 -2.76 -8.99
N ILE A 332 8.26 -1.74 -9.75
CA ILE A 332 6.93 -1.65 -10.35
C ILE A 332 7.00 -1.18 -11.80
N ILE A 333 5.95 -1.46 -12.56
CA ILE A 333 5.65 -0.80 -13.82
C ILE A 333 4.64 0.32 -13.52
N ASP A 334 5.08 1.58 -13.56
CA ASP A 334 4.21 2.74 -13.39
C ASP A 334 3.45 3.00 -14.70
N GLY A 335 2.20 2.54 -14.76
CA GLY A 335 1.36 2.62 -15.96
C GLY A 335 1.03 4.05 -16.37
N SER A 336 1.16 5.03 -15.46
CA SER A 336 0.91 6.44 -15.75
C SER A 336 2.00 7.11 -16.61
N LYS A 337 3.15 6.45 -16.78
CA LYS A 337 4.31 6.99 -17.52
C LYS A 337 4.35 6.61 -19.00
N PHE A 338 3.38 5.82 -19.47
CA PHE A 338 3.29 5.41 -20.87
C PHE A 338 2.39 6.37 -21.65
N GLY A 339 2.72 6.62 -22.92
CA GLY A 339 1.95 7.51 -23.80
C GLY A 339 0.58 6.92 -24.16
N SER A 340 0.44 5.59 -24.12
CA SER A 340 -0.85 4.92 -24.29
C SER A 340 -0.92 3.56 -23.58
N LEU A 341 -2.12 2.99 -23.48
CA LEU A 341 -2.32 1.64 -22.92
C LEU A 341 -1.79 0.54 -23.86
N GLU A 342 -1.75 0.79 -25.17
CA GLU A 342 -1.15 -0.09 -26.17
C GLU A 342 0.38 -0.16 -26.00
N GLU A 343 1.00 0.99 -25.73
CA GLU A 343 2.43 1.05 -25.42
C GLU A 343 2.73 0.27 -24.13
N LEU A 344 1.96 0.52 -23.06
CA LEU A 344 2.06 -0.23 -21.80
C LEU A 344 1.86 -1.74 -22.03
N ALA A 345 0.84 -2.14 -22.78
CA ALA A 345 0.56 -3.55 -23.07
C ALA A 345 1.69 -4.20 -23.87
N SER A 346 2.26 -3.49 -24.84
CA SER A 346 3.44 -3.93 -25.60
C SER A 346 4.64 -4.14 -24.67
N TYR A 347 4.90 -3.18 -23.78
CA TYR A 347 5.97 -3.25 -22.80
C TYR A 347 5.80 -4.44 -21.84
N VAL A 348 4.61 -4.61 -21.26
CA VAL A 348 4.30 -5.73 -20.35
C VAL A 348 4.50 -7.09 -21.02
N LYS A 349 4.10 -7.25 -22.29
CA LYS A 349 4.35 -8.48 -23.06
C LYS A 349 5.84 -8.74 -23.25
N LYS A 350 6.59 -7.72 -23.67
CA LYS A 350 8.05 -7.85 -23.87
C LYS A 350 8.78 -8.21 -22.58
N VAL A 351 8.45 -7.59 -21.45
CA VAL A 351 9.00 -7.98 -20.13
C VAL A 351 8.59 -9.42 -19.79
N GLY A 352 7.33 -9.78 -20.05
CA GLY A 352 6.81 -11.12 -19.85
C GLY A 352 7.56 -12.21 -20.61
N GLU A 353 8.20 -11.87 -21.72
CA GLU A 353 8.98 -12.77 -22.57
C GLU A 353 10.49 -12.60 -22.40
N ASP A 354 10.94 -11.80 -21.43
CA ASP A 354 12.35 -11.57 -21.15
C ASP A 354 12.68 -11.96 -19.70
N PRO A 355 13.26 -13.15 -19.46
CA PRO A 355 13.54 -13.62 -18.10
C PRO A 355 14.48 -12.70 -17.33
N VAL A 356 15.40 -12.01 -17.99
CA VAL A 356 16.37 -11.15 -17.31
C VAL A 356 15.75 -9.81 -16.97
N ALA A 357 15.00 -9.20 -17.89
CA ALA A 357 14.29 -7.96 -17.59
C ALA A 357 13.23 -8.16 -16.50
N TYR A 358 12.47 -9.26 -16.56
CA TYR A 358 11.52 -9.60 -15.51
C TYR A 358 12.23 -9.82 -14.16
N ALA A 359 13.34 -10.57 -14.14
CA ALA A 359 14.12 -10.81 -12.92
C ALA A 359 14.63 -9.51 -12.28
N GLU A 360 14.98 -8.50 -13.09
CA GLU A 360 15.45 -7.21 -12.60
C GLU A 360 14.43 -6.46 -11.75
N PHE A 361 13.12 -6.64 -12.00
CA PHE A 361 12.07 -6.08 -11.14
C PHE A 361 12.06 -6.65 -9.71
N HIS A 362 12.80 -7.75 -9.49
CA HIS A 362 12.97 -8.39 -8.19
C HIS A 362 14.36 -8.12 -7.58
N ALA A 363 15.24 -7.36 -8.24
CA ALA A 363 16.61 -7.12 -7.80
C ALA A 363 16.70 -6.48 -6.41
N TRP A 364 15.76 -5.58 -6.07
CA TRP A 364 15.67 -4.95 -4.75
C TRP A 364 15.51 -5.93 -3.58
N ARG A 365 15.11 -7.18 -3.84
CA ARG A 365 15.02 -8.24 -2.83
C ARG A 365 16.36 -8.91 -2.55
N ARG A 366 17.23 -8.93 -3.56
CA ARG A 366 18.51 -9.65 -3.56
C ARG A 366 19.68 -8.73 -3.23
N CYS A 367 19.60 -7.48 -3.70
CA CYS A 367 20.70 -6.52 -3.67
C CYS A 367 20.64 -5.53 -2.49
N GLY A 368 19.77 -5.80 -1.52
CA GLY A 368 19.54 -4.92 -0.37
C GLY A 368 18.36 -3.96 -0.58
N ILE A 369 17.83 -3.46 0.53
CA ILE A 369 16.70 -2.52 0.51
C ILE A 369 17.21 -1.15 0.10
N LEU A 370 16.94 -0.76 -1.15
CA LEU A 370 17.22 0.57 -1.67
C LEU A 370 16.05 1.52 -1.41
N GLY A 371 16.36 2.81 -1.28
CA GLY A 371 15.37 3.87 -1.10
C GLY A 371 14.69 3.88 0.27
N ASN A 372 13.46 4.39 0.31
CA ASN A 372 12.67 4.55 1.53
C ASN A 372 11.92 3.28 1.98
N TYR A 373 12.00 2.18 1.23
CA TYR A 373 11.06 1.07 1.42
C TYR A 373 11.09 0.47 2.84
N TRP A 374 12.26 0.43 3.50
CA TRP A 374 12.32 0.00 4.90
C TRP A 374 11.52 0.93 5.83
N ARG A 375 11.64 2.25 5.67
CA ARG A 375 10.88 3.25 6.44
C ARG A 375 9.40 3.15 6.16
N VAL A 376 9.03 2.93 4.89
CA VAL A 376 7.63 2.74 4.49
C VAL A 376 7.02 1.58 5.28
N ARG A 377 7.74 0.46 5.40
CA ARG A 377 7.29 -0.69 6.20
C ARG A 377 7.28 -0.40 7.70
N GLU A 378 8.25 0.36 8.20
CA GLU A 378 8.26 0.80 9.61
C GLU A 378 7.15 1.79 9.95
N MET A 379 6.62 2.54 8.99
CA MET A 379 5.46 3.41 9.17
C MET A 379 4.14 2.69 8.90
N SER A 380 4.13 1.36 8.83
CA SER A 380 2.89 0.60 8.66
C SER A 380 2.12 0.42 9.97
N LEU A 381 0.98 -0.28 9.91
CA LEU A 381 0.19 -0.64 11.08
C LEU A 381 0.93 -1.49 12.11
N ASP A 382 1.91 -2.31 11.71
CA ASP A 382 2.56 -3.25 12.63
C ASP A 382 3.27 -2.57 13.79
N THR A 383 3.77 -1.37 13.55
CA THR A 383 4.54 -0.59 14.51
C THR A 383 3.70 0.50 15.16
N LEU A 384 2.43 0.64 14.74
CA LEU A 384 1.54 1.70 15.20
C LEU A 384 1.41 1.73 16.73
N PRO A 385 1.29 0.60 17.46
CA PRO A 385 1.13 0.64 18.91
C PRO A 385 2.23 1.47 19.60
N CYS A 386 3.50 1.18 19.32
CA CYS A 386 4.60 1.91 19.94
C CYS A 386 4.67 3.38 19.52
N ARG A 387 4.48 3.67 18.22
CA ARG A 387 4.54 5.05 17.70
C ARG A 387 3.41 5.91 18.30
N LEU A 388 2.20 5.37 18.37
CA LEU A 388 1.08 6.05 19.00
C LEU A 388 1.30 6.24 20.50
N CYS A 389 1.71 5.19 21.22
CA CYS A 389 1.96 5.28 22.66
C CYS A 389 3.03 6.33 23.00
N GLN A 390 4.07 6.45 22.17
CA GLN A 390 5.08 7.50 22.36
C GLN A 390 4.50 8.90 22.17
N LEU A 391 3.66 9.12 21.16
CA LEU A 391 2.98 10.40 20.99
C LEU A 391 1.98 10.69 22.12
N VAL A 392 1.25 9.68 22.59
CA VAL A 392 0.35 9.81 23.75
C VAL A 392 1.12 10.16 25.02
N ALA A 393 2.30 9.56 25.24
CA ALA A 393 3.17 9.87 26.37
C ALA A 393 3.62 11.33 26.34
N THR A 394 4.10 11.81 25.18
CA THR A 394 4.58 13.20 25.01
C THR A 394 3.46 14.23 25.13
N ARG A 395 2.22 13.89 24.74
CA ARG A 395 1.03 14.73 24.95
C ARG A 395 0.46 14.66 26.37
N GLY A 396 1.02 13.81 27.24
CA GLY A 396 0.62 13.71 28.65
C GLY A 396 -0.60 12.84 28.91
N GLY A 397 -1.03 12.03 27.92
CA GLY A 397 -2.18 11.11 28.01
C GLY A 397 -3.41 11.76 28.65
N ARG A 398 -4.01 11.09 29.63
CA ARG A 398 -5.17 11.65 30.39
C ARG A 398 -4.91 12.96 31.13
N ASN A 399 -3.64 13.27 31.43
CA ASN A 399 -3.28 14.50 32.13
C ASN A 399 -2.99 15.64 31.15
N ALA A 400 -3.18 15.43 29.85
CA ALA A 400 -3.10 16.47 28.85
C ALA A 400 -4.07 17.60 29.19
N ARG A 401 -3.54 18.83 29.26
CA ARG A 401 -4.37 20.04 29.38
C ARG A 401 -5.26 20.15 28.14
N ASP A 402 -6.42 20.77 28.28
CA ASP A 402 -7.29 21.04 27.14
C ASP A 402 -6.49 21.90 26.13
N LEU A 403 -6.34 21.37 24.90
CA LEU A 403 -5.57 21.98 23.81
C LEU A 403 -6.43 23.00 23.06
#